data_AF-A0A522ASK2-F1
#
_entry.id   AF-A0A522ASK2-F1
#
_cell.length_a   1.000
_cell.length_b   1.000
_cell.length_c   1.000
_cell.angle_alpha   90.00
_cell.angle_beta   90.00
_cell.angle_gamma   90.00
#
_symmetry.space_group_name_H-M   'P 1'
#
loop_
_entity.id
_entity.type
_entity.pdbx_description
1 polymer ?
#
loop_
_entity_poly.entity_id
_entity_poly.type
_entity_poly.pdbx_seq_one_letter_code
_entity_poly.pdbx_strand_id
1 'polypeptide(L)'
;MQCRAANSRYSCERDRARRQNGDCRAIVDAAKSRAHIIKLGNQGVGYKIVAEEAGIGHTIALEIRTGKRLRIRANTARAILAVNAATVVRGDKSLIDAGPTWKLLKELLGRGYTRTQLAKWLGSTAKYPALQVRRDVVTYRTAFAVRQLYDKIEAGLMRRDR
;
A
#
# COMPACT_ATOMS: atom_id res chain seq x y z
N MET A 1 -40.24 -35.78 -2.65
CA MET A 1 -40.64 -34.39 -2.99
C MET A 1 -39.76 -33.30 -2.33
N GLN A 2 -39.13 -33.55 -1.17
CA GLN A 2 -38.38 -32.52 -0.43
C GLN A 2 -37.11 -32.01 -1.15
N CYS A 3 -36.41 -32.85 -1.91
CA CYS A 3 -35.19 -32.45 -2.62
C CYS A 3 -35.44 -31.41 -3.73
N ARG A 4 -36.59 -31.45 -4.40
CA ARG A 4 -36.94 -30.51 -5.47
C ARG A 4 -37.30 -29.13 -4.92
N ALA A 5 -38.01 -29.08 -3.80
CA ALA A 5 -38.32 -27.84 -3.08
C ALA A 5 -37.05 -27.19 -2.49
N ALA A 6 -36.17 -27.99 -1.89
CA ALA A 6 -34.87 -27.52 -1.39
C ALA A 6 -33.98 -26.97 -2.51
N ASN A 7 -33.91 -27.65 -3.66
CA ASN A 7 -33.11 -27.20 -4.80
C ASN A 7 -33.69 -25.93 -5.46
N SER A 8 -35.02 -25.82 -5.53
CA SER A 8 -35.71 -24.63 -6.03
C SER A 8 -35.45 -23.42 -5.12
N ARG A 9 -35.57 -23.60 -3.79
CA ARG A 9 -35.27 -22.55 -2.81
C ARG A 9 -33.82 -22.09 -2.89
N TYR A 10 -32.87 -23.04 -2.96
CA TYR A 10 -31.45 -22.75 -3.12
C TYR A 10 -31.15 -22.01 -4.44
N SER A 11 -31.83 -22.36 -5.54
CA SER A 11 -31.67 -21.68 -6.83
C SER A 11 -32.23 -20.25 -6.79
N CYS A 12 -33.41 -20.05 -6.19
CA CYS A 12 -34.01 -18.73 -6.00
C CYS A 12 -33.19 -17.83 -5.08
N GLU A 13 -32.70 -18.35 -3.95
CA GLU A 13 -31.83 -17.62 -3.03
C GLU A 13 -30.51 -17.22 -3.73
N ARG A 14 -29.96 -18.12 -4.54
CA ARG A 14 -28.77 -17.85 -5.35
C ARG A 14 -29.00 -16.78 -6.41
N ASP A 15 -30.12 -16.83 -7.12
CA ASP A 15 -30.44 -15.83 -8.15
C ASP A 15 -30.75 -14.46 -7.54
N ARG A 16 -31.39 -14.42 -6.37
CA ARG A 16 -31.53 -13.19 -5.58
C ARG A 16 -30.17 -12.62 -5.19
N ALA A 17 -29.27 -13.44 -4.67
CA ALA A 17 -27.92 -13.02 -4.31
C ALA A 17 -27.10 -12.52 -5.52
N ARG A 18 -27.25 -13.16 -6.70
CA ARG A 18 -26.64 -12.70 -7.96
C ARG A 18 -27.13 -11.33 -8.39
N ARG A 19 -28.44 -11.08 -8.30
CA ARG A 19 -29.04 -9.79 -8.70
C ARG A 19 -28.63 -8.66 -7.78
N GLN A 20 -28.51 -8.92 -6.48
CA GLN A 20 -28.18 -7.89 -5.48
C GLN A 20 -26.68 -7.60 -5.40
N ASN A 21 -25.83 -8.64 -5.39
CA ASN A 21 -24.40 -8.51 -5.06
C ASN A 21 -23.46 -8.86 -6.23
N GLY A 22 -24.01 -9.15 -7.41
CA GLY A 22 -23.30 -9.77 -8.53
C GLY A 22 -22.97 -11.25 -8.26
N ASP A 23 -22.64 -12.02 -9.30
CA ASP A 23 -22.25 -13.42 -9.11
C ASP A 23 -20.86 -13.53 -8.47
N CYS A 24 -20.80 -13.72 -7.15
CA CYS A 24 -19.57 -13.94 -6.39
C CYS A 24 -18.78 -15.19 -6.85
N ARG A 25 -19.43 -16.14 -7.55
CA ARG A 25 -18.82 -17.39 -8.04
C ARG A 25 -18.32 -17.29 -9.48
N ALA A 26 -18.67 -16.23 -10.21
CA ALA A 26 -18.21 -16.04 -11.57
C ALA A 26 -16.67 -15.95 -11.63
N ILE A 27 -16.08 -16.56 -12.67
CA ILE A 27 -14.65 -16.51 -12.94
C ILE A 27 -14.41 -15.39 -13.96
N VAL A 28 -13.75 -14.32 -13.51
CA VAL A 28 -13.48 -13.11 -14.29
C VAL A 28 -11.99 -13.01 -14.65
N ASP A 29 -11.69 -12.17 -15.64
CA ASP A 29 -10.32 -11.82 -16.00
C ASP A 29 -9.64 -11.00 -14.90
N ALA A 30 -8.37 -11.30 -14.63
CA ALA A 30 -7.58 -10.70 -13.58
C ALA A 30 -6.84 -9.41 -14.02
N ALA A 31 -6.91 -9.01 -15.30
CA ALA A 31 -6.14 -7.87 -15.82
C ALA A 31 -6.38 -6.57 -15.04
N LYS A 32 -7.63 -6.26 -14.71
CA LYS A 32 -7.97 -5.07 -13.90
C LYS A 32 -7.38 -5.13 -12.50
N SER A 33 -7.50 -6.28 -11.83
CA SER A 33 -6.91 -6.48 -10.49
C SER A 33 -5.38 -6.43 -10.52
N ARG A 34 -4.75 -6.99 -11.55
CA ARG A 34 -3.30 -6.91 -11.76
C ARG A 34 -2.83 -5.46 -11.93
N ALA A 35 -3.49 -4.70 -12.80
CA ALA A 35 -3.18 -3.28 -13.01
C ALA A 35 -3.32 -2.48 -11.72
N HIS A 36 -4.35 -2.78 -10.92
CA HIS A 36 -4.57 -2.13 -9.63
C HIS A 36 -3.47 -2.46 -8.61
N ILE A 37 -3.05 -3.72 -8.48
CA ILE A 37 -1.93 -4.11 -7.60
C ILE A 37 -0.63 -3.40 -8.02
N ILE A 38 -0.37 -3.26 -9.32
CA ILE A 38 0.82 -2.54 -9.81
C ILE A 38 0.70 -1.04 -9.49
N LYS A 39 -0.47 -0.44 -9.69
CA LYS A 39 -0.74 0.96 -9.33
C LYS A 39 -0.52 1.23 -7.84
N LEU A 40 -1.05 0.36 -6.98
CA LEU A 40 -0.82 0.39 -5.54
C LEU A 40 0.67 0.23 -5.20
N GLY A 41 1.39 -0.64 -5.91
CA GLY A 41 2.84 -0.80 -5.82
C GLY A 41 3.61 0.50 -6.11
N ASN A 42 3.25 1.22 -7.17
CA ASN A 42 3.83 2.52 -7.50
C ASN A 42 3.52 3.58 -6.44
N GLN A 43 2.42 3.40 -5.70
CA GLN A 43 2.07 4.23 -4.55
C GLN A 43 2.75 3.76 -3.27
N GLY A 44 3.54 2.69 -3.27
CA GLY A 44 4.25 2.19 -2.10
C GLY A 44 3.54 1.11 -1.30
N VAL A 45 2.45 0.55 -1.81
CA VAL A 45 1.74 -0.57 -1.17
C VAL A 45 2.20 -1.87 -1.81
N GLY A 46 2.93 -2.69 -1.04
CA GLY A 46 3.41 -3.98 -1.50
C GLY A 46 2.27 -4.99 -1.69
N TYR A 47 2.45 -5.95 -2.60
CA TYR A 47 1.43 -6.97 -2.91
C TYR A 47 1.01 -7.83 -1.71
N LYS A 48 1.91 -8.02 -0.72
CA LYS A 48 1.61 -8.75 0.53
C LYS A 48 0.54 -8.02 1.34
N ILE A 49 0.66 -6.70 1.45
CA ILE A 49 -0.32 -5.89 2.17
C ILE A 49 -1.63 -5.85 1.41
N VAL A 50 -1.60 -5.71 0.08
CA VAL A 50 -2.82 -5.85 -0.73
C VAL A 50 -3.50 -7.20 -0.49
N ALA A 51 -2.72 -8.27 -0.29
CA ALA A 51 -3.26 -9.59 -0.01
C ALA A 51 -3.91 -9.69 1.37
N GLU A 52 -3.27 -9.16 2.41
CA GLU A 52 -3.80 -9.09 3.77
C GLU A 52 -5.11 -8.28 3.82
N GLU A 53 -5.10 -7.09 3.22
CA GLU A 53 -6.26 -6.18 3.15
C GLU A 53 -7.42 -6.76 2.32
N ALA A 54 -7.11 -7.47 1.24
CA ALA A 54 -8.12 -8.14 0.42
C ALA A 54 -8.55 -9.52 0.99
N GLY A 55 -7.95 -9.98 2.09
CA GLY A 55 -8.24 -11.29 2.70
C GLY A 55 -7.87 -12.48 1.80
N ILE A 56 -6.79 -12.38 1.03
CA ILE A 56 -6.32 -13.44 0.12
C ILE A 56 -4.91 -13.92 0.45
N GLY A 57 -4.60 -15.16 0.05
CA GLY A 57 -3.26 -15.71 0.23
C GLY A 57 -2.18 -14.95 -0.55
N HIS A 58 -1.00 -14.77 0.06
CA HIS A 58 0.12 -14.01 -0.53
C HIS A 58 0.58 -14.57 -1.88
N THR A 59 0.58 -15.90 -2.03
CA THR A 59 0.93 -16.57 -3.29
C THR A 59 -0.05 -16.21 -4.40
N ILE A 60 -1.35 -16.15 -4.09
CA ILE A 60 -2.39 -15.78 -5.06
C ILE A 60 -2.19 -14.35 -5.53
N ALA A 61 -1.95 -13.41 -4.61
CA ALA A 61 -1.67 -12.02 -4.96
C ALA A 61 -0.40 -11.87 -5.82
N LEU A 62 0.65 -12.64 -5.51
CA LEU A 62 1.89 -12.69 -6.30
C LEU A 62 1.64 -13.23 -7.72
N GLU A 63 0.89 -14.32 -7.85
CA GLU A 63 0.54 -14.90 -9.15
C GLU A 63 -0.30 -13.95 -10.02
N ILE A 64 -1.26 -13.24 -9.42
CA ILE A 64 -2.06 -12.22 -10.10
C ILE A 64 -1.15 -11.08 -10.58
N ARG A 65 -0.29 -10.56 -9.71
CA ARG A 65 0.65 -9.48 -10.04
C ARG A 65 1.60 -9.87 -11.17
N THR A 66 2.23 -11.05 -11.07
CA THR A 66 3.17 -11.58 -12.06
C THR A 66 2.49 -12.00 -13.36
N GLY A 67 1.16 -12.11 -13.38
CA GLY A 67 0.40 -12.55 -14.55
C GLY A 67 0.37 -14.07 -14.73
N LYS A 68 0.89 -14.85 -13.77
CA LYS A 68 0.74 -16.33 -13.78
C LYS A 68 -0.72 -16.76 -13.65
N ARG A 69 -1.52 -15.98 -12.92
CA ARG A 69 -2.95 -16.25 -12.73
C ARG A 69 -3.80 -15.24 -13.48
N LEU A 70 -4.32 -15.67 -14.62
CA LEU A 70 -5.12 -14.84 -15.54
C LEU A 70 -6.60 -14.76 -15.16
N ARG A 71 -7.11 -15.76 -14.43
CA ARG A 71 -8.53 -15.85 -14.09
C ARG A 71 -8.72 -16.00 -12.58
N ILE A 72 -9.62 -15.20 -12.02
CA ILE A 72 -9.89 -15.14 -10.59
C ILE A 72 -11.40 -15.09 -10.32
N ARG A 73 -11.81 -15.41 -9.09
CA ARG A 73 -13.21 -15.28 -8.69
C ARG A 73 -13.60 -13.80 -8.64
N ALA A 74 -14.82 -13.48 -9.06
CA ALA A 74 -15.35 -12.12 -9.05
C ALA A 74 -15.31 -11.48 -7.66
N ASN A 75 -15.53 -12.27 -6.60
CA ASN A 75 -15.41 -11.79 -5.23
C ASN A 75 -13.97 -11.34 -4.91
N THR A 76 -12.98 -12.15 -5.28
CA THR A 76 -11.56 -11.81 -5.11
C THR A 76 -11.17 -10.57 -5.91
N ALA A 77 -11.67 -10.45 -7.16
CA ALA A 77 -11.43 -9.27 -7.98
C ALA A 77 -11.97 -8.00 -7.31
N ARG A 78 -13.20 -8.06 -6.76
CA ARG A 78 -13.81 -6.96 -6.02
C ARG A 78 -13.03 -6.61 -4.75
N ALA A 79 -12.63 -7.59 -3.95
CA ALA A 79 -11.85 -7.37 -2.75
C ALA A 79 -10.53 -6.64 -3.06
N ILE A 80 -9.78 -7.09 -4.09
CA ILE A 80 -8.54 -6.43 -4.51
C ILE A 80 -8.81 -4.99 -4.96
N LEU A 81 -9.85 -4.76 -5.74
CA LEU A 81 -10.19 -3.43 -6.25
C LEU A 81 -10.68 -2.46 -5.16
N ALA A 82 -11.23 -2.97 -4.06
CA ALA A 82 -11.64 -2.18 -2.91
C ALA A 82 -10.45 -1.65 -2.09
N VAL A 83 -9.26 -2.26 -2.23
CA VAL A 83 -8.05 -1.83 -1.51
C VAL A 83 -7.60 -0.46 -2.02
N ASN A 84 -7.47 0.51 -1.11
CA ASN A 84 -7.08 1.88 -1.43
C ASN A 84 -5.76 2.26 -0.72
N ALA A 85 -4.79 2.80 -1.46
CA ALA A 85 -3.50 3.22 -0.89
C ALA A 85 -3.59 4.32 0.17
N ALA A 86 -4.73 5.03 0.27
CA ALA A 86 -4.98 6.01 1.33
C ALA A 86 -5.36 5.35 2.68
N THR A 87 -5.98 4.17 2.65
CA THR A 87 -6.48 3.48 3.85
C THR A 87 -5.56 2.37 4.32
N VAL A 88 -4.68 1.90 3.45
CA VAL A 88 -3.78 0.78 3.72
C VAL A 88 -2.55 1.23 4.49
N VAL A 89 -2.25 0.52 5.59
CA VAL A 89 -0.99 0.69 6.33
C VAL A 89 0.16 0.27 5.42
N ARG A 90 0.95 1.24 4.98
CA ARG A 90 2.10 0.97 4.11
C ARG A 90 3.18 0.26 4.91
N GLY A 91 3.71 -0.83 4.35
CA GLY A 91 4.75 -1.62 5.00
C GLY A 91 6.03 -0.82 5.14
N ASP A 92 6.64 -0.85 6.32
CA ASP A 92 7.84 -0.08 6.68
C ASP A 92 8.96 -0.12 5.63
N LYS A 93 9.18 -1.30 5.02
CA LYS A 93 10.28 -1.55 4.07
C LYS A 93 9.89 -1.37 2.60
N SER A 94 8.66 -0.94 2.31
CA SER A 94 8.22 -0.72 0.93
C SER A 94 9.00 0.43 0.29
N LEU A 95 9.50 0.23 -0.93
CA LEU A 95 10.23 1.26 -1.67
C LEU A 95 9.24 2.18 -2.38
N ILE A 96 9.43 3.49 -2.24
CA ILE A 96 8.64 4.54 -2.88
C ILE A 96 9.56 5.57 -3.54
N ASP A 97 8.99 6.37 -4.44
CA ASP A 97 9.68 7.50 -5.05
C ASP A 97 10.24 8.44 -3.98
N ALA A 98 11.52 8.77 -4.11
CA ALA A 98 12.22 9.61 -3.15
C ALA A 98 11.98 11.12 -3.39
N GLY A 99 11.44 11.50 -4.55
CA GLY A 99 11.22 12.90 -4.94
C GLY A 99 10.51 13.75 -3.87
N PRO A 100 9.32 13.35 -3.37
CA PRO A 100 8.61 14.08 -2.31
C PRO A 100 9.43 14.21 -1.03
N THR A 101 10.13 13.14 -0.63
CA THR A 101 10.97 13.13 0.57
C THR A 101 12.13 14.14 0.43
N TRP A 102 12.77 14.17 -0.74
CA TRP A 102 13.84 15.12 -1.01
C TRP A 102 13.38 16.56 -1.10
N LYS A 103 12.12 16.81 -1.52
CA LYS A 103 11.55 18.16 -1.50
C LYS A 103 11.54 18.73 -0.08
N LEU A 104 11.02 17.96 0.88
CA LEU A 104 11.00 18.35 2.31
C LEU A 104 12.42 18.52 2.87
N LEU A 105 13.32 17.59 2.58
CA LEU A 105 14.70 17.68 3.05
C LEU A 105 15.42 18.91 2.49
N LYS A 106 15.25 19.22 1.19
CA LYS A 106 15.84 20.42 0.58
C LYS A 106 15.31 21.69 1.19
N GLU A 107 14.03 21.73 1.53
CA GLU A 107 13.43 22.87 2.21
C GLU A 107 14.04 23.09 3.60
N LEU A 108 14.18 22.03 4.40
CA LEU A 108 14.86 22.11 5.70
C LEU A 108 16.33 22.53 5.55
N LEU A 109 17.05 21.99 4.56
CA LEU A 109 18.42 22.40 4.28
C LEU A 109 18.50 23.90 3.89
N GLY A 110 17.55 24.39 3.09
CA GLY A 110 17.45 25.80 2.71
C GLY A 110 17.17 26.74 3.88
N ARG A 111 16.43 26.26 4.90
CA ARG A 111 16.21 26.96 6.17
C ARG A 111 17.42 26.92 7.12
N GLY A 112 18.51 26.26 6.71
CA GLY A 112 19.79 26.24 7.44
C GLY A 112 19.96 25.09 8.43
N TYR A 113 19.10 24.07 8.39
CA TYR A 113 19.36 22.83 9.13
C TYR A 113 20.50 22.04 8.48
N THR A 114 21.37 21.41 9.27
CA THR A 114 22.50 20.65 8.72
C THR A 114 22.11 19.19 8.45
N ARG A 115 22.78 18.55 7.48
CA ARG A 115 22.55 17.12 7.18
C ARG A 115 22.82 16.22 8.38
N THR A 116 23.82 16.55 9.18
CA THR A 116 24.18 15.82 10.40
C THR A 116 23.09 15.94 11.46
N GLN A 117 22.52 17.13 11.64
CA GLN A 117 21.43 17.34 12.58
C GLN A 117 20.18 16.55 12.17
N LEU A 118 19.78 16.64 10.89
CA LEU A 118 18.65 15.88 10.36
C LEU A 118 18.88 14.37 10.49
N ALA A 119 20.10 13.88 10.22
CA ALA A 119 20.44 12.47 10.39
C ALA A 119 20.33 11.99 11.85
N LYS A 120 20.76 12.81 12.82
CA LYS A 120 20.59 12.50 14.26
C LYS A 120 19.11 12.39 14.63
N TRP A 121 18.30 13.37 14.23
CA TRP A 121 16.86 13.37 14.53
C TRP A 121 16.09 12.23 13.85
N LEU A 122 16.57 11.76 12.70
CA LEU A 122 16.04 10.56 12.04
C LEU A 122 16.55 9.24 12.67
N GLY A 123 17.34 9.31 13.74
CA GLY A 123 17.77 8.16 14.53
C GLY A 123 19.10 7.53 14.11
N SER A 124 19.96 8.25 13.39
CA SER A 124 21.31 7.76 13.08
C SER A 124 22.14 7.63 14.36
N THR A 125 22.70 6.44 14.59
CA THR A 125 23.57 6.12 15.74
C THR A 125 25.06 6.15 15.38
N ALA A 126 25.41 6.55 14.17
CA ALA A 126 26.81 6.60 13.72
C ALA A 126 27.59 7.71 14.44
N LYS A 127 28.90 7.49 14.66
CA LYS A 127 29.82 8.50 15.23
C LYS A 127 29.81 9.81 14.43
N TYR A 128 29.66 9.72 13.11
CA TYR A 128 29.47 10.85 12.20
C TYR A 128 28.16 10.67 11.43
N PRO A 129 27.04 11.22 11.94
CA PRO A 129 25.73 11.06 11.33
C PRO A 129 25.68 11.68 9.93
N ALA A 130 25.27 10.88 8.95
CA ALA A 130 25.09 11.29 7.58
C ALA A 130 23.70 10.90 7.08
N LEU A 131 23.10 11.75 6.26
CA LEU A 131 21.78 11.53 5.68
C LEU A 131 21.88 10.50 4.55
N GLN A 132 21.73 9.21 4.88
CA GLN A 132 21.82 8.09 3.93
C GLN A 132 20.49 7.83 3.21
N VAL A 133 20.02 8.84 2.48
CA VAL A 133 18.79 8.75 1.69
C VAL A 133 19.19 8.66 0.20
N ARG A 134 18.72 7.64 -0.52
CA ARG A 134 18.98 7.54 -1.97
C ARG A 134 18.12 8.54 -2.74
N ARG A 135 18.54 8.95 -3.93
CA ARG A 135 17.83 9.97 -4.74
C ARG A 135 16.62 9.44 -5.51
N ASP A 136 16.61 8.16 -5.83
CA ASP A 136 15.61 7.59 -6.73
C ASP A 136 14.47 6.95 -5.94
N VAL A 137 14.80 6.12 -4.94
CA VAL A 137 13.84 5.40 -4.11
C VAL A 137 14.22 5.40 -2.64
N VAL A 138 13.23 5.47 -1.76
CA VAL A 138 13.38 5.40 -0.29
C VAL A 138 12.38 4.42 0.29
N THR A 139 12.66 3.89 1.47
CA THR A 139 11.66 3.10 2.20
C THR A 139 10.56 4.03 2.72
N TYR A 140 9.33 3.51 2.76
CA TYR A 140 8.20 4.23 3.32
C TYR A 140 8.47 4.67 4.75
N ARG A 141 9.06 3.82 5.58
CA ARG A 141 9.45 4.16 6.96
C ARG A 141 10.34 5.40 7.00
N THR A 142 11.35 5.49 6.14
CA THR A 142 12.23 6.66 6.09
C THR A 142 11.48 7.91 5.62
N ALA A 143 10.67 7.81 4.58
CA ALA A 143 9.87 8.94 4.09
C ALA A 143 8.87 9.44 5.14
N PHE A 144 8.23 8.51 5.86
CA PHE A 144 7.30 8.82 6.94
C PHE A 144 8.01 9.48 8.13
N ALA A 145 9.19 8.98 8.52
CA ALA A 145 10.00 9.60 9.57
C ALA A 145 10.44 11.03 9.19
N VAL A 146 10.85 11.26 7.93
CA VAL A 146 11.17 12.59 7.41
C VAL A 146 9.95 13.51 7.46
N ARG A 147 8.77 13.00 7.08
CA ARG A 147 7.54 13.80 7.12
C ARG A 147 7.17 14.19 8.55
N GLN A 148 7.20 13.25 9.48
CA GLN A 148 6.96 13.56 10.89
C GLN A 148 7.97 14.57 11.45
N LEU A 149 9.25 14.44 11.07
CA LEU A 149 10.27 15.40 11.47
C LEU A 149 9.95 16.80 10.97
N TYR A 150 9.57 16.91 9.70
CA TYR A 150 9.14 18.17 9.10
C TYR A 150 7.95 18.77 9.87
N ASP A 151 6.89 17.99 10.10
CA ASP A 151 5.69 18.47 10.80
C ASP A 151 6.00 18.91 12.25
N LYS A 152 6.93 18.23 12.94
CA LYS A 152 7.40 18.64 14.29
C LYS A 152 8.17 19.95 14.28
N ILE A 153 8.97 20.20 13.24
CA ILE A 153 9.71 21.45 13.06
C ILE A 153 8.74 22.59 12.78
N GLU A 154 7.75 22.38 11.89
CA GLU A 154 6.71 23.37 11.61
C GLU A 154 5.88 23.70 12.85
N ALA A 155 5.59 22.71 13.69
CA ALA A 155 4.91 22.91 14.97
C ALA A 155 5.77 23.60 16.04
N GLY A 156 7.04 23.92 15.74
CA GLY A 156 7.96 24.59 16.67
C GLY A 156 8.48 23.71 17.81
N LEU A 157 8.25 22.39 17.75
CA LEU A 157 8.64 21.43 18.79
C LEU A 157 10.14 21.11 18.77
N MET A 158 10.83 21.42 17.68
CA MET A 158 12.26 21.17 17.52
C MET A 158 12.98 22.43 17.06
N ARG A 159 14.07 22.78 17.75
CA ARG A 159 14.89 23.95 17.44
C ARG A 159 16.22 23.54 16.82
N ARG A 160 16.74 24.42 15.96
CA ARG A 160 18.04 24.26 15.34
C ARG A 160 19.15 24.25 16.40
N ASP A 161 20.17 23.42 16.19
CA ASP A 161 21.38 23.42 17.00
C ASP A 161 22.18 24.65 16.57
N ARG A 162 22.40 25.55 17.51
CA ARG A 162 23.00 26.85 17.27
C ARG A 162 24.50 26.70 16.97
#